data_AF-A0A819PM95-F1
#
_entry.id   AF-A0A819PM95-F1
#
_cell.length_a   1.000
_cell.length_b   1.000
_cell.length_c   1.000
_cell.angle_alpha   90.00
_cell.angle_beta   90.00
_cell.angle_gamma   90.00
#
_symmetry.space_group_name_H-M   'P 1'
#
loop_
_entity.id
_entity.type
_entity.pdbx_description
1 polymer ?
#
loop_
_entity_poly.entity_id
_entity_poly.type
_entity_poly.pdbx_seq_one_letter_code
_entity_poly.pdbx_strand_id
1 'polypeptide(L)'
;MWNSSTLTSNETFISTMNNIELPLYIDTKDKMNNLYQKLINQYNIFLPMFQFDNKFYCRISAQIYMELEDYQTVGKFVLDIISNQKFSPNLIQTKDDYITIYVYLINKN
;
A
#
# COMPACT_ATOMS: atom_id res chain seq x y z
N MET A 1 -1.36 14.72 22.33
CA MET A 1 -0.64 14.30 21.09
C MET A 1 0.53 15.26 20.92
N TRP A 2 1.76 14.76 20.95
CA TRP A 2 2.94 15.59 20.74
C TRP A 2 3.03 15.99 19.27
N ASN A 3 3.22 17.30 19.03
CA ASN A 3 3.52 17.91 17.73
C ASN A 3 4.89 17.43 17.21
N SER A 4 4.98 16.18 16.77
CA SER A 4 6.13 15.65 16.04
C SER A 4 5.95 15.96 14.55
N SER A 5 6.15 17.23 14.19
CA SER A 5 6.31 17.67 12.81
C SER A 5 7.66 18.36 12.72
N THR A 6 8.66 17.65 12.21
CA THR A 6 9.98 18.19 11.94
C THR A 6 9.88 19.26 10.86
N LEU A 7 10.30 20.49 11.17
CA LEU A 7 10.49 21.56 10.19
C LEU A 7 11.57 21.13 9.20
N THR A 8 11.19 20.91 7.95
CA THR A 8 12.14 20.96 6.83
C THR A 8 12.25 22.40 6.34
N SER A 9 13.40 22.78 5.76
CA SER A 9 13.69 24.13 5.28
C SER A 9 12.73 24.65 4.19
N ASN A 10 11.85 23.78 3.67
CA ASN A 10 11.00 24.05 2.52
C ASN A 10 9.50 24.06 2.87
N GLU A 11 9.13 24.19 4.15
CA GLU A 11 7.73 24.22 4.65
C GLU A 11 6.87 22.98 4.31
N THR A 12 7.45 21.96 3.69
CA THR A 12 6.79 20.66 3.47
C THR A 12 6.71 19.89 4.78
N PHE A 13 5.50 19.82 5.34
CA PHE A 13 5.17 18.93 6.44
C PHE A 13 5.29 17.47 5.97
N ILE A 14 6.38 16.81 6.34
CA ILE A 14 6.47 15.36 6.26
C ILE A 14 5.78 14.83 7.52
N SER A 15 4.51 14.47 7.38
CA SER A 15 3.77 13.79 8.44
C SER A 15 4.47 12.48 8.79
N THR A 16 4.56 12.15 10.08
CA THR A 16 5.08 10.86 10.55
C THR A 16 4.10 9.72 10.32
N MET A 17 2.87 9.99 9.87
CA MET A 17 1.90 8.99 9.46
C MET A 17 1.37 9.34 8.08
N ASN A 18 1.67 8.49 7.10
CA ASN A 18 1.26 8.68 5.72
C ASN A 18 0.27 7.59 5.33
N ASN A 19 -0.86 8.00 4.76
CA ASN A 19 -1.84 7.09 4.17
C ASN A 19 -1.60 7.03 2.67
N ILE A 20 -1.37 5.83 2.14
CA ILE A 20 -1.06 5.59 0.73
C ILE A 20 -2.24 4.84 0.14
N GLU A 21 -2.80 5.38 -0.93
CA GLU A 21 -3.86 4.72 -1.69
C GLU A 21 -3.29 3.46 -2.35
N LEU A 22 -4.00 2.34 -2.19
CA LEU A 22 -3.66 1.08 -2.81
C LEU A 22 -4.59 0.81 -3.98
N PRO A 23 -4.10 0.29 -5.12
CA PRO A 23 -4.90 0.00 -6.30
C PRO A 23 -5.65 -1.33 -6.12
N LEU A 24 -6.43 -1.45 -5.04
CA LEU A 24 -7.12 -2.68 -4.69
C LEU A 24 -8.47 -2.39 -4.05
N TYR A 25 -9.41 -3.30 -4.29
CA TYR A 25 -10.74 -3.24 -3.71
C TYR A 25 -10.99 -4.48 -2.84
N ILE A 26 -11.20 -4.25 -1.55
CA ILE A 26 -11.54 -5.29 -0.58
C ILE A 26 -12.96 -5.01 -0.09
N ASP A 27 -13.88 -5.89 -0.48
CA ASP A 27 -15.30 -5.86 -0.16
C ASP A 27 -15.64 -6.58 1.16
N THR A 28 -14.77 -7.45 1.67
CA THR A 28 -15.03 -8.24 2.88
C THR A 28 -13.89 -8.19 3.90
N LYS A 29 -14.28 -8.28 5.18
CA LYS A 29 -13.33 -8.41 6.30
C LYS A 29 -12.45 -9.66 6.18
N ASP A 30 -12.96 -10.75 5.60
CA ASP A 30 -12.19 -11.98 5.46
C ASP A 30 -11.05 -11.84 4.44
N LYS A 31 -11.29 -11.15 3.32
CA LYS A 31 -10.23 -10.81 2.36
C LYS A 31 -9.19 -9.89 2.99
N MET A 32 -9.63 -8.95 3.84
CA MET A 32 -8.73 -8.10 4.62
C MET A 32 -7.83 -8.91 5.56
N ASN A 33 -8.45 -9.80 6.34
CA ASN A 33 -7.74 -10.66 7.27
C ASN A 33 -6.77 -11.58 6.53
N ASN A 34 -7.14 -12.09 5.35
CA ASN A 34 -6.25 -12.88 4.52
C ASN A 34 -5.02 -12.09 4.07
N LEU A 35 -5.21 -10.83 3.66
CA LEU A 35 -4.11 -9.93 3.29
C LEU A 35 -3.17 -9.67 4.48
N TYR A 36 -3.72 -9.38 5.66
CA TYR A 36 -2.92 -9.25 6.88
C TYR A 36 -2.14 -10.53 7.21
N GLN A 37 -2.78 -11.68 7.13
CA GLN A 37 -2.12 -12.97 7.40
C GLN A 37 -0.97 -13.22 6.41
N LYS A 38 -1.12 -12.85 5.14
CA LYS A 38 -0.01 -12.97 4.17
C LYS A 38 1.15 -12.05 4.51
N LEU A 39 0.88 -10.78 4.82
CA LEU A 39 1.90 -9.81 5.22
C LEU A 39 2.69 -10.29 6.44
N ILE A 40 1.98 -10.81 7.45
CA ILE A 40 2.59 -11.35 8.67
C ILE A 40 3.38 -12.63 8.36
N ASN A 41 2.77 -13.60 7.68
CA ASN A 41 3.38 -14.92 7.52
C ASN A 41 4.52 -14.95 6.50
N GLN A 42 4.47 -14.11 5.46
CA GLN A 42 5.47 -14.10 4.39
C GLN A 42 6.59 -13.09 4.62
N TYR A 43 6.28 -11.93 5.18
CA TYR A 43 7.23 -10.82 5.30
C TYR A 43 7.43 -10.33 6.75
N ASN A 44 6.72 -10.92 7.72
CA ASN A 44 6.78 -10.53 9.14
C ASN A 44 6.50 -9.03 9.37
N ILE A 45 5.55 -8.47 8.60
CA ILE A 45 5.10 -7.08 8.78
C ILE A 45 3.61 -6.99 9.08
N PHE A 46 3.25 -5.96 9.84
CA PHE A 46 1.88 -5.55 10.02
C PHE A 46 1.71 -4.13 9.49
N LEU A 47 0.88 -3.99 8.47
CA LEU A 47 0.65 -2.73 7.78
C LEU A 47 -0.82 -2.37 7.90
N PRO A 48 -1.24 -1.43 8.78
CA PRO A 48 -2.64 -1.09 8.97
C PRO A 48 -3.28 -0.65 7.67
N MET A 49 -4.46 -1.19 7.36
CA MET A 49 -5.20 -0.86 6.15
C MET A 49 -6.67 -0.59 6.45
N PHE A 50 -7.26 0.31 5.69
CA PHE A 50 -8.64 0.75 5.89
C PHE A 50 -9.25 1.29 4.59
N GLN A 51 -10.58 1.29 4.54
CA GLN A 51 -11.33 1.90 3.45
C GLN A 51 -11.78 3.30 3.89
N PHE A 52 -11.62 4.28 3.01
CA PHE A 52 -12.13 5.63 3.16
C PHE A 52 -12.56 6.15 1.79
N ASP A 53 -13.75 6.75 1.71
CA ASP A 53 -14.29 7.31 0.44
C ASP A 53 -14.19 6.34 -0.76
N ASN A 54 -14.67 5.10 -0.59
CA ASN A 54 -14.61 4.02 -1.60
C ASN A 54 -13.20 3.64 -2.10
N LYS A 55 -12.16 4.19 -1.50
CA LYS A 55 -10.77 3.89 -1.80
C LYS A 55 -10.14 3.12 -0.65
N PHE A 56 -9.10 2.38 -0.98
CA PHE A 56 -8.40 1.56 -0.03
C PHE A 56 -7.02 2.14 0.26
N TYR A 57 -6.66 2.19 1.54
CA TYR A 57 -5.43 2.81 1.99
C TYR A 57 -4.65 1.87 2.90
N CYS A 58 -3.33 1.94 2.83
CA CYS A 58 -2.45 1.51 3.92
C CYS A 58 -1.86 2.72 4.63
N ARG A 59 -1.58 2.58 5.92
CA ARG A 59 -0.90 3.60 6.71
C ARG A 59 0.49 3.14 7.07
N ILE A 60 1.49 3.93 6.68
CA ILE A 60 2.87 3.74 7.09
C ILE A 60 3.23 4.84 8.10
N SER A 61 3.79 4.42 9.24
CA SER A 61 4.31 5.32 10.25
C SER A 61 5.81 5.46 10.07
N ALA A 62 6.25 6.67 9.73
CA ALA A 62 7.66 7.01 9.77
C ALA A 62 8.15 7.10 11.21
N GLN A 63 9.34 6.56 11.47
CA GLN A 63 9.97 6.53 12.78
C GLN A 63 11.46 6.79 12.64
N ILE A 64 12.12 7.22 13.72
CA ILE A 64 13.55 7.60 13.73
C ILE A 64 14.52 6.47 13.38
N TYR A 65 14.03 5.24 13.33
CA TYR A 65 14.78 4.02 13.02
C TYR A 65 14.45 3.48 11.61
N MET A 66 13.69 4.22 10.81
CA MET A 66 13.29 3.84 9.46
C MET A 66 14.08 4.65 8.45
N GLU A 67 14.63 3.97 7.46
CA GLU A 67 15.32 4.55 6.31
C GLU A 67 14.44 4.47 5.06
N LEU A 68 14.82 5.19 4.00
CA LEU A 68 14.05 5.21 2.75
C LEU A 68 13.84 3.79 2.17
N GLU A 69 14.86 2.95 2.30
CA GLU A 69 14.88 1.57 1.84
C GLU A 69 13.79 0.72 2.50
N ASP A 70 13.42 1.02 3.75
CA ASP A 70 12.36 0.29 4.46
C ASP A 70 10.99 0.57 3.82
N TYR A 71 10.70 1.82 3.45
CA TYR A 71 9.47 2.17 2.75
C TYR A 71 9.40 1.54 1.36
N GLN A 72 10.52 1.52 0.63
CA GLN A 72 10.61 0.85 -0.66
C GLN A 72 10.37 -0.66 -0.53
N THR A 73 10.90 -1.26 0.54
CA THR A 73 10.73 -2.69 0.85
C THR A 73 9.28 -3.02 1.18
N VAL A 74 8.62 -2.23 2.02
CA VAL A 74 7.18 -2.36 2.30
C VAL A 74 6.36 -2.24 1.02
N GLY A 75 6.67 -1.25 0.17
CA GLY A 75 6.00 -1.09 -1.13
C GLY A 75 6.11 -2.32 -2.02
N LYS A 76 7.31 -2.94 -2.09
CA LYS A 76 7.54 -4.19 -2.83
C LYS A 76 6.73 -5.35 -2.25
N PHE A 77 6.67 -5.52 -0.93
CA PHE A 77 5.89 -6.59 -0.30
C PHE A 77 4.40 -6.46 -0.58
N VAL A 78 3.87 -5.24 -0.47
CA VAL A 78 2.46 -4.97 -0.79
C VAL A 78 2.17 -5.27 -2.26
N LEU A 79 3.05 -4.82 -3.16
CA LEU A 79 2.91 -5.08 -4.59
C LEU A 79 2.99 -6.58 -4.92
N ASP A 80 3.89 -7.32 -4.29
CA ASP A 80 4.07 -8.76 -4.50
C ASP A 80 2.81 -9.53 -4.07
N ILE A 81 2.23 -9.21 -2.91
CA ILE A 81 0.98 -9.85 -2.48
C ILE A 81 -0.18 -9.51 -3.43
N ILE A 82 -0.29 -8.25 -3.84
CA ILE A 82 -1.39 -7.80 -4.72
C ILE A 82 -1.26 -8.44 -6.10
N SER A 83 -0.05 -8.46 -6.68
CA SER A 83 0.21 -9.00 -8.01
C SER A 83 -0.01 -10.51 -8.08
N ASN A 84 0.28 -11.22 -6.99
CA ASN A 84 0.03 -12.66 -6.87
C ASN A 84 -1.44 -13.00 -6.56
N GLN A 85 -2.30 -12.00 -6.34
CA GLN A 85 -3.73 -12.19 -6.16
C GLN A 85 -4.48 -11.87 -7.46
N LYS A 86 -5.25 -12.85 -7.96
CA LYS A 86 -6.25 -12.62 -9.02
C LYS A 86 -7.40 -11.79 -8.45
N PHE A 87 -7.21 -10.48 -8.30
CA PHE A 87 -8.30 -9.56 -8.04
C PHE A 87 -9.13 -9.38 -9.31
N SER A 88 -10.46 -9.29 -9.19
CA SER A 88 -11.36 -9.13 -10.33
C SER A 88 -10.92 -7.93 -11.20
N PRO A 89 -10.95 -8.05 -12.54
CA PRO A 89 -10.35 -7.08 -13.48
C PRO A 89 -11.08 -5.73 -13.55
N ASN A 90 -12.04 -5.47 -12.68
CA ASN A 90 -12.82 -4.24 -12.70
C ASN A 90 -12.23 -3.27 -11.68
N LEU A 91 -11.23 -2.49 -12.12
CA LEU A 91 -10.83 -1.14 -11.67
C LEU A 91 -9.31 -0.93 -11.82
N ILE A 92 -8.81 -0.99 -13.05
CA ILE A 92 -7.64 -0.18 -13.44
C ILE A 92 -8.22 0.96 -14.28
N GLN A 93 -8.62 2.05 -13.61
CA GLN A 93 -8.94 3.31 -14.28
C GLN A 93 -7.73 4.23 -14.13
N THR A 94 -7.00 4.36 -15.23
CA THR A 94 -5.90 5.30 -15.39
C THR A 94 -6.48 6.71 -15.60
N LYS A 95 -6.08 7.66 -14.76
CA LYS A 95 -6.12 9.07 -15.13
C LYS A 95 -4.85 9.77 -14.64
N ASP A 96 -3.96 9.96 -15.60
CA ASP A 96 -2.93 11.00 -15.70
C ASP A 96 -2.07 11.25 -14.45
N ASP A 97 -1.01 10.43 -14.37
CA ASP A 97 0.39 10.75 -14.05
C ASP A 97 1.02 9.67 -13.13
N TYR A 98 1.79 8.80 -13.80
CA TYR A 98 2.66 7.71 -13.31
C TYR A 98 2.07 6.30 -13.06
N ILE A 99 2.69 5.37 -13.82
CA ILE A 99 2.69 3.90 -13.79
C ILE A 99 1.34 3.20 -14.07
N THR A 100 1.14 2.87 -15.34
CA THR A 100 0.18 1.85 -15.79
C THR A 100 0.93 0.54 -16.04
N ILE A 101 0.74 -0.47 -15.19
CA ILE A 101 1.24 -1.83 -15.47
C ILE A 101 0.10 -2.65 -16.08
N TYR A 102 0.18 -2.86 -17.39
CA TYR A 102 -0.55 -3.91 -18.08
C TYR A 102 0.17 -5.24 -17.84
N VAL A 103 -0.48 -6.22 -17.22
CA VAL A 103 -0.08 -7.62 -17.38
C VAL A 103 -1.21 -8.36 -18.08
N TYR A 104 -1.22 -8.23 -19.40
CA TYR A 104 -1.79 -9.25 -20.27
C TYR A 104 -0.70 -10.28 -20.56
N LEU A 105 -0.84 -11.49 -20.03
CA LEU A 105 -0.42 -12.68 -20.76
C LEU A 105 -1.52 -13.73 -20.64
N ILE A 106 -2.32 -13.77 -21.70
CA ILE A 106 -3.21 -14.86 -22.07
C ILE A 106 -2.36 -15.99 -22.68
N ASN A 107 -2.61 -17.22 -22.20
CA ASN A 107 -2.39 -18.56 -22.79
C ASN A 107 -0.99 -19.19 -22.97
N LYS A 108 -0.88 -20.41 -22.41
CA LYS A 108 -0.60 -21.73 -23.05
C LYS A 108 -0.47 -22.77 -21.91
N ASN A 109 -1.10 -23.95 -21.85
CA ASN A 109 -1.92 -24.77 -22.73
C ASN A 109 -3.04 -25.42 -21.89
#